data_AF-A0A937QJP2-F1
#
_entry.id   AF-A0A937QJP2-F1
#
_cell.length_a   1.000
_cell.length_b   1.000
_cell.length_c   1.000
_cell.angle_alpha   90.00
_cell.angle_beta   90.00
_cell.angle_gamma   90.00
#
_symmetry.space_group_name_H-M   'P 1'
#
loop_
_entity.id
_entity.type
_entity.pdbx_description
1 polymer ?
#
loop_
_entity_poly.entity_id
_entity_poly.type
_entity_poly.pdbx_seq_one_letter_code
_entity_poly.pdbx_strand_id
1 'polypeptide(L)' 'MTTKVKENKINFKEKMVSIGIDMHKRSWHITALANGEIFFTISLSRPNYDAFEKVLSQFKDN' A
#
# COMPACT_ATOMS: atom_id res chain seq x y z
N MET A 1 12.87 -11.03 6.14
CA MET A 1 13.60 -10.33 5.06
C MET A 1 12.86 -9.05 4.77
N THR A 2 13.49 -7.90 4.95
CA THR A 2 12.84 -6.60 4.78
C THR A 2 13.14 -6.12 3.37
N THR A 3 12.19 -6.29 2.45
CA THR A 3 12.25 -5.71 1.12
C THR A 3 12.10 -4.19 1.26
N LYS A 4 13.22 -3.48 1.18
CA LYS A 4 13.23 -2.03 0.98
C LYS A 4 12.51 -1.75 -0.34
N VAL A 5 11.26 -1.30 -0.25
CA VAL A 5 10.51 -0.79 -1.39
C VAL A 5 11.30 0.41 -1.93
N LYS A 6 11.82 0.30 -3.16
CA LYS A 6 12.37 1.44 -3.88
C LYS A 6 11.27 2.49 -3.93
N GLU A 7 11.55 3.70 -3.44
CA GLU A 7 10.74 4.90 -3.66
C GLU A 7 10.73 5.24 -5.15
N ASN A 8 10.18 4.37 -5.99
CA ASN A 8 9.82 4.73 -7.33
C ASN A 8 8.59 5.62 -7.19
N LYS A 9 8.82 6.92 -7.38
CA LYS A 9 7.80 7.94 -7.59
C LYS A 9 7.09 7.62 -8.92
N ILE A 10 6.31 6.54 -8.94
CA ILE A 10 5.52 6.15 -10.10
C ILE A 10 4.44 7.21 -10.21
N ASN A 11 4.45 7.93 -11.32
CA ASN A 11 3.41 8.89 -11.66
C ASN A 11 2.18 8.07 -12.08
N PHE A 12 1.19 7.94 -11.18
CA PHE A 12 -0.02 7.14 -11.39
C PHE A 12 -1.10 7.85 -12.20
N LYS A 13 -0.81 9.05 -12.73
CA LYS A 13 -1.75 9.81 -13.56
C LYS A 13 -2.38 8.90 -14.61
N GLU A 14 -3.70 8.73 -14.49
CA GLU A 14 -4.58 7.98 -15.40
C GLU A 14 -4.49 6.43 -15.34
N LYS A 15 -3.76 5.85 -14.37
CA LYS A 15 -3.69 4.38 -14.21
C LYS A 15 -4.56 3.89 -13.05
N MET A 16 -5.31 2.82 -13.29
CA MET A 16 -6.06 2.14 -12.22
C MET A 16 -5.10 1.45 -11.27
N VAL A 17 -5.11 1.88 -10.00
CA VAL A 17 -4.37 1.23 -8.91
C VAL A 17 -5.30 0.23 -8.22
N SER A 18 -4.86 -1.01 -8.11
CA SER A 18 -5.54 -2.03 -7.31
C SER A 18 -4.84 -2.17 -5.95
N ILE A 19 -5.61 -2.17 -4.87
CA ILE A 19 -5.10 -2.31 -3.50
C ILE A 19 -5.62 -3.62 -2.91
N GLY A 20 -4.71 -4.53 -2.61
CA GLY A 20 -4.99 -5.76 -1.86
C GLY A 20 -4.71 -5.57 -0.38
N ILE A 21 -5.66 -5.96 0.47
CA ILE A 21 -5.54 -5.85 1.93
C ILE A 21 -5.76 -7.23 2.53
N ASP A 22 -4.73 -7.75 3.18
CA ASP A 22 -4.77 -9.01 3.93
C ASP A 22 -4.73 -8.69 5.43
N MET A 23 -5.88 -8.85 6.09
CA MET A 23 -6.13 -8.40 7.46
C MET A 23 -6.00 -9.55 8.46
N HIS A 24 -4.99 -9.50 9.34
CA HIS A 24 -4.86 -10.40 10.49
C HIS A 24 -5.09 -9.66 11.81
N LYS A 25 -5.38 -10.42 12.87
CA LYS A 25 -5.64 -9.87 14.21
C LYS A 25 -4.47 -9.05 14.78
N ARG A 26 -3.23 -9.36 14.40
CA ARG A 26 -2.01 -8.71 14.91
C ARG A 26 -1.30 -7.83 13.88
N SER A 27 -1.61 -8.00 12.61
CA SER A 27 -0.91 -7.33 11.51
C SER A 27 -1.78 -7.26 10.27
N TRP A 28 -1.79 -6.12 9.59
CA TRP A 28 -2.40 -6.01 8.25
C TRP A 28 -1.31 -5.84 7.21
N HIS A 29 -1.44 -6.56 6.10
CA HIS A 29 -0.55 -6.44 4.94
C HIS A 29 -1.32 -5.74 3.83
N ILE A 30 -0.77 -4.64 3.33
CA ILE A 30 -1.39 -3.83 2.28
C ILE A 30 -0.43 -3.83 1.10
N THR A 31 -0.93 -4.22 -0.05
CA THR A 31 -0.17 -4.28 -1.31
C THR A 31 -0.89 -3.43 -2.34
N ALA A 32 -0.17 -2.54 -3.01
CA ALA A 32 -0.72 -1.80 -4.15
C ALA A 32 0.01 -2.20 -5.44
N LEU A 33 -0.78 -2.38 -6.49
CA LEU A 33 -0.32 -2.77 -7.80
C LEU A 33 -0.97 -1.92 -8.90
N ALA A 34 -0.20 -1.63 -9.94
CA ALA A 34 -0.66 -0.92 -11.13
C ALA A 34 -0.08 -1.63 -12.35
N ASN A 35 -0.90 -1.83 -13.39
CA ASN A 35 -0.50 -2.55 -14.61
C ASN A 35 0.13 -3.94 -14.34
N GLY A 36 -0.34 -4.64 -13.30
CA GLY A 36 0.19 -5.95 -12.92
C GLY A 36 1.50 -5.94 -12.13
N GLU A 37 2.09 -4.77 -11.87
CA GLU A 37 3.32 -4.63 -11.08
C GLU A 37 3.02 -4.13 -9.66
N ILE A 38 3.61 -4.80 -8.67
CA ILE A 38 3.56 -4.37 -7.27
C ILE A 38 4.57 -3.26 -7.09
N PHE A 39 4.11 -2.11 -6.62
CA PHE A 39 4.97 -0.95 -6.37
C PHE A 39 4.96 -0.51 -4.91
N PHE A 40 4.01 -0.98 -4.12
CA PHE A 40 3.90 -0.64 -2.70
C PHE A 40 3.53 -1.87 -1.90
N THR A 41 4.21 -2.07 -0.78
CA THR A 41 3.87 -3.10 0.19
C THR A 41 4.21 -2.57 1.57
N ILE A 42 3.23 -2.59 2.47
CA ILE A 42 3.42 -2.21 3.87
C ILE A 42 2.78 -3.24 4.79
N SER A 43 3.43 -3.47 5.93
CA SER A 43 2.92 -4.28 7.02
C SER A 43 2.68 -3.39 8.23
N LEU A 44 1.42 -3.27 8.66
CA LEU A 44 1.05 -2.53 9.85
C LEU A 44 1.07 -3.48 11.05
N SER A 45 2.10 -3.38 11.89
CA SER A 45 2.14 -4.08 13.18
C SER A 45 1.20 -3.38 14.16
N ARG A 46 0.28 -4.13 14.80
CA ARG A 46 -0.82 -3.59 15.62
C ARG A 46 -1.77 -2.73 14.79
N PRO A 47 -2.66 -3.36 14.01
CA PRO A 47 -3.53 -2.64 13.09
C PRO A 47 -4.41 -1.63 13.82
N ASN A 48 -4.21 -0.36 13.49
CA ASN A 48 -5.08 0.75 13.88
C ASN A 48 -5.72 1.31 12.59
N TYR A 49 -7.01 1.62 12.66
CA TYR A 49 -7.76 2.19 11.56
C TYR A 49 -7.17 3.54 11.10
N ASP A 50 -6.68 4.39 12.02
CA ASP A 50 -6.04 5.66 11.63
C ASP A 50 -4.76 5.44 10.81
N ALA A 51 -3.97 4.42 11.17
CA ALA A 51 -2.75 4.08 10.44
C ALA A 51 -3.09 3.56 9.04
N PHE A 52 -4.19 2.81 8.92
CA PHE A 52 -4.71 2.35 7.65
C PHE A 52 -5.21 3.51 6.77
N GLU A 53 -5.99 4.45 7.31
CA GLU A 53 -6.45 5.62 6.55
C GLU A 53 -5.29 6.49 6.06
N LYS A 54 -4.25 6.67 6.87
CA LYS A 54 -3.02 7.38 6.45
C LYS A 54 -2.29 6.68 5.30
N VAL A 55 -2.36 5.36 5.22
CA VAL A 55 -1.81 4.62 4.07
C VAL A 55 -2.68 4.87 2.84
N LEU A 56 -4.00 4.79 2.97
CA LEU A 56 -4.92 5.02 1.85
C LEU A 56 -4.88 6.46 1.31
N SER A 57 -4.65 7.47 2.15
CA SER A 57 -4.59 8.87 1.71
C SER A 57 -3.46 9.12 0.71
N GLN A 58 -2.39 8.32 0.75
CA GLN A 58 -1.27 8.42 -0.22
C GLN A 58 -1.70 8.10 -1.66
N PHE A 59 -2.84 7.44 -1.84
CA PHE A 59 -3.39 7.08 -3.15
C PHE A 59 -4.56 7.96 -3.60
N LYS A 60 -5.10 8.82 -2.71
CA LYS A 60 -6.25 9.69 -3.03
C LYS A 60 -5.86 10.98 -3.76
N ASP A 61 -4.69 11.53 -3.45
CA ASP A 61 -4.25 12.85 -3.94
C ASP A 61 -3.21 12.78 -5.08
N ASN A 62 -3.12 11.64 -5.78
CA ASN A 62 -2.12 11.39 -6.83
C ASN A 62 -2.74 11.27 -8.22
#